data_AF-A0A8W8MGN5-F1
#
_entry.id   AF-A0A8W8MGN5-F1
#
_cell.length_a   1.000
_cell.length_b   1.000
_cell.length_c   1.000
_cell.angle_alpha   90.00
_cell.angle_beta   90.00
_cell.angle_gamma   90.00
#
_symmetry.space_group_name_H-M   'P 1'
#
loop_
_entity.id
_entity.type
_entity.pdbx_description
1 polymer ?
#
loop_
_entity_poly.entity_id
_entity_poly.type
_entity_poly.pdbx_seq_one_letter_code
_entity_poly.pdbx_strand_id
1 'polypeptide(L)'
;MGVDIAQWRARIGCYSCNKKLNPGPKTDFPIQGTFHQGDELFSFESRGRQCLPCCTVFLIKLYMKPFISSEWVAKDLDEILIQGDYVYNFARETLMSYRSFLEPQDVPPFIQMDKIFFNWKIKKTYSGTINENFSGNYPFVNLKIALAMGLSGNENENQFCIFLCKESAIAISSQNGFFVVFDSHARNAAGLSSPDGTSVIIQKKTLQELCLHLRCLVNGIDEQYDLHVIKICTMSEFKLKYEHRVADVNICTIPDSICPKSKEALNVNEKIDLTSCEDQRAVKLVDLPFKSQNLMDNDTNMKTLEEAFRGSSQSTPYASAIKVNVCGVGPVISYKNAGGEKRQSTVIGFADNTMAVKGVLYDSAKLHLMK
;
A
#
# COMPACT_ATOMS: atom_id res chain seq x y z
N MET A 1 -16.23 36.29 -6.44
CA MET A 1 -15.81 36.04 -7.84
C MET A 1 -16.05 34.57 -8.12
N GLY A 2 -17.00 34.28 -9.02
CA GLY A 2 -17.43 32.93 -9.35
C GLY A 2 -16.39 32.20 -10.21
N VAL A 3 -16.29 30.89 -10.03
CA VAL A 3 -15.40 30.03 -10.82
C VAL A 3 -16.14 29.61 -12.08
N ASP A 4 -15.54 29.95 -13.24
CA ASP A 4 -16.01 29.55 -14.56
C ASP A 4 -15.60 28.08 -14.83
N ILE A 5 -16.61 27.22 -14.96
CA ILE A 5 -16.48 25.76 -15.12
C ILE A 5 -16.24 25.39 -16.61
N ALA A 6 -16.26 26.37 -17.54
CA ALA A 6 -16.14 26.13 -18.98
C ALA A 6 -14.72 25.70 -19.45
N GLN A 7 -13.70 25.75 -18.59
CA GLN A 7 -12.35 25.27 -18.93
C GLN A 7 -12.12 23.78 -18.62
N TRP A 8 -13.06 23.09 -17.98
CA TRP A 8 -12.99 21.64 -17.78
C TRP A 8 -13.51 20.94 -19.04
N ARG A 9 -12.63 20.73 -20.03
CA ARG A 9 -12.91 19.84 -21.16
C ARG A 9 -12.94 18.37 -20.70
N ALA A 10 -13.98 17.99 -19.97
CA ALA A 10 -14.36 16.59 -19.84
C ALA A 10 -15.00 16.15 -21.16
N ARG A 11 -14.39 15.21 -21.88
CA ARG A 11 -15.03 14.55 -23.02
C ARG A 11 -16.17 13.67 -22.49
N ILE A 12 -17.39 14.17 -22.53
CA ILE A 12 -18.60 13.35 -22.37
C ILE A 12 -18.84 12.65 -23.71
N GLY A 13 -18.43 11.38 -23.82
CA GLY A 13 -18.77 10.52 -24.95
C GLY A 13 -20.23 10.09 -24.85
N CYS A 14 -21.10 10.68 -25.68
CA CYS A 14 -22.46 10.21 -25.88
C CYS A 14 -22.43 9.06 -26.91
N TYR A 15 -22.60 7.81 -26.46
CA TYR A 15 -22.81 6.70 -27.38
C TYR A 15 -24.30 6.58 -27.68
N SER A 16 -24.69 7.07 -28.86
CA SER A 16 -25.99 6.79 -29.47
C SER A 16 -26.16 5.28 -29.65
N CYS A 17 -27.17 4.74 -28.97
CA CYS A 17 -27.50 3.33 -28.95
C CYS A 17 -28.33 2.99 -30.20
N ASN A 18 -27.73 2.26 -31.14
CA ASN A 18 -28.46 1.39 -32.08
C ASN A 18 -27.48 0.41 -32.74
N LYS A 19 -26.95 -0.51 -31.93
CA LYS A 19 -26.48 -1.82 -32.40
C LYS A 19 -27.03 -2.84 -31.42
N LYS A 20 -27.65 -3.89 -31.97
CA LYS A 20 -28.17 -5.05 -31.23
C LYS A 20 -27.24 -5.37 -30.07
N LEU A 21 -27.74 -5.23 -28.84
CA LEU A 21 -27.03 -5.70 -27.66
C LEU A 21 -26.82 -7.20 -27.85
N ASN A 22 -25.59 -7.60 -28.19
CA ASN A 22 -25.13 -8.90 -27.75
C ASN A 22 -25.27 -8.88 -26.22
N PRO A 23 -26.01 -9.83 -25.61
CA PRO A 23 -25.88 -10.00 -24.18
C PRO A 23 -24.41 -10.30 -23.94
N GLY A 24 -23.71 -9.39 -23.24
CA GLY A 24 -22.30 -9.57 -22.92
C GLY A 24 -22.05 -10.92 -22.25
N PRO A 25 -20.78 -11.35 -22.14
CA PRO A 25 -20.45 -12.62 -21.48
C PRO A 25 -21.19 -12.75 -20.13
N LYS A 26 -21.72 -13.96 -19.86
CA LYS A 26 -22.40 -14.29 -18.60
C LYS A 26 -21.57 -13.78 -17.42
N THR A 27 -22.21 -13.08 -16.50
CA THR A 27 -21.53 -12.52 -15.32
C THR A 27 -21.45 -13.57 -14.22
N ASP A 28 -20.24 -14.02 -13.88
CA ASP A 28 -19.95 -14.96 -12.77
C ASP A 28 -20.04 -14.29 -11.38
N PHE A 29 -20.97 -13.35 -11.19
CA PHE A 29 -21.17 -12.64 -9.92
C PHE A 29 -22.45 -13.11 -9.19
N PRO A 30 -22.44 -13.09 -7.86
CA PRO A 30 -21.32 -12.76 -6.96
C PRO A 30 -20.26 -13.86 -6.93
N ILE A 31 -19.03 -13.52 -6.56
CA ILE A 31 -18.01 -14.52 -6.19
C ILE A 31 -18.08 -14.64 -4.68
N GLN A 32 -18.36 -15.84 -4.17
CA GLN A 32 -18.46 -16.11 -2.74
C GLN A 32 -17.32 -17.03 -2.31
N GLY A 33 -16.71 -16.71 -1.17
CA GLY A 33 -15.77 -17.60 -0.50
C GLY A 33 -16.51 -18.80 0.09
N THR A 34 -15.75 -19.73 0.65
CA THR A 34 -16.32 -20.88 1.37
C THR A 34 -16.56 -20.58 2.84
N PHE A 35 -15.92 -19.53 3.38
CA PHE A 35 -16.13 -19.04 4.75
C PHE A 35 -16.05 -17.50 4.82
N HIS A 36 -16.20 -16.96 6.02
CA HIS A 36 -16.08 -15.53 6.32
C HIS A 36 -15.08 -15.29 7.46
N GLN A 37 -14.71 -14.03 7.71
CA GLN A 37 -13.71 -13.66 8.73
C GLN A 37 -14.06 -14.10 10.17
N GLY A 38 -15.32 -14.40 10.44
CA GLY A 38 -15.83 -14.79 11.76
C GLY A 38 -15.88 -16.29 11.97
N ASP A 39 -15.44 -17.06 10.99
CA ASP A 39 -15.45 -18.52 11.01
C ASP A 39 -14.56 -19.09 12.13
N GLU A 40 -14.90 -20.28 12.63
CA GLU A 40 -14.16 -20.97 13.69
C GLU A 40 -12.79 -21.51 13.24
N LEU A 41 -12.52 -21.50 11.93
CA LEU A 41 -11.18 -21.71 11.39
C LEU A 41 -10.16 -20.69 11.90
N PHE A 42 -10.61 -19.49 12.27
CA PHE A 42 -9.77 -18.45 12.85
C PHE A 42 -9.74 -18.54 14.38
N SER A 43 -8.63 -18.10 14.97
CA SER A 43 -8.46 -18.13 16.43
C SER A 43 -9.52 -17.26 17.12
N PHE A 44 -9.85 -17.58 18.37
CA PHE A 44 -10.77 -16.74 19.16
C PHE A 44 -10.31 -15.28 19.29
N GLU A 45 -8.99 -15.06 19.28
CA GLU A 45 -8.39 -13.74 19.41
C GLU A 45 -8.47 -12.90 18.13
N SER A 46 -8.55 -13.54 16.96
CA SER A 46 -8.51 -12.85 15.66
C SER A 46 -9.84 -12.88 14.92
N ARG A 47 -10.64 -13.94 15.08
CA ARG A 47 -11.89 -14.14 14.35
C ARG A 47 -12.86 -12.97 14.54
N GLY A 48 -13.37 -12.44 13.43
CA GLY A 48 -14.27 -11.30 13.40
C GLY A 48 -13.60 -9.92 13.49
N ARG A 49 -12.27 -9.85 13.66
CA ARG A 49 -11.54 -8.60 13.92
C ARG A 49 -10.56 -8.20 12.81
N GLN A 50 -10.37 -9.08 11.83
CA GLN A 50 -9.38 -8.97 10.76
C GLN A 50 -9.88 -8.30 9.47
N CYS A 51 -11.06 -7.66 9.49
CA CYS A 51 -11.69 -7.06 8.31
C CYS A 51 -10.79 -6.06 7.56
N LEU A 52 -10.12 -5.16 8.28
CA LEU A 52 -9.24 -4.14 7.70
C LEU A 52 -7.99 -4.77 7.06
N PRO A 53 -7.24 -5.66 7.74
CA PRO A 53 -6.20 -6.46 7.10
C PRO A 53 -6.66 -7.23 5.86
N CYS A 54 -7.83 -7.87 5.89
CA CYS A 54 -8.40 -8.54 4.71
C CYS A 54 -8.63 -7.56 3.55
N CYS A 55 -9.13 -6.35 3.82
CA CYS A 55 -9.28 -5.29 2.81
C CYS A 55 -7.95 -4.90 2.19
N THR A 56 -6.90 -4.71 3.00
CA THR A 56 -5.56 -4.37 2.53
C THR A 56 -4.97 -5.47 1.64
N VAL A 57 -5.08 -6.73 2.07
CA VAL A 57 -4.63 -7.91 1.30
C VAL A 57 -5.38 -8.02 -0.02
N PHE A 58 -6.71 -7.85 -0.02
CA PHE A 58 -7.52 -7.85 -1.24
C PHE A 58 -7.03 -6.80 -2.24
N LEU A 59 -6.80 -5.55 -1.79
CA LEU A 59 -6.32 -4.48 -2.66
C LEU A 59 -4.91 -4.75 -3.21
N ILE A 60 -4.03 -5.41 -2.43
CA ILE A 60 -2.71 -5.85 -2.93
C ILE A 60 -2.87 -6.93 -4.00
N LYS A 61 -3.70 -7.95 -3.78
CA LYS A 61 -3.96 -8.99 -4.81
C LYS A 61 -4.58 -8.38 -6.07
N LEU A 62 -5.50 -7.43 -5.91
CA LEU A 62 -6.11 -6.70 -7.02
C LEU A 62 -5.10 -5.84 -7.78
N TYR A 63 -4.07 -5.32 -7.11
CA TYR A 63 -2.97 -4.61 -7.74
C TYR A 63 -2.05 -5.54 -8.55
N MET A 64 -1.81 -6.76 -8.07
CA MET A 64 -0.98 -7.76 -8.75
C MET A 64 -1.68 -8.37 -9.96
N LYS A 65 -2.99 -8.60 -9.84
CA LYS A 65 -3.83 -9.26 -10.83
C LYS A 65 -5.03 -8.35 -11.14
N PRO A 66 -5.01 -7.64 -12.29
CA PRO A 66 -6.16 -6.84 -12.72
C PRO A 66 -7.44 -7.65 -12.69
N PHE A 67 -8.56 -6.97 -12.41
CA PHE A 67 -9.82 -7.69 -12.19
C PHE A 67 -10.42 -8.22 -13.49
N ILE A 68 -10.27 -9.53 -13.69
CA ILE A 68 -10.93 -10.28 -14.77
C ILE A 68 -11.85 -11.30 -14.08
N SER A 69 -13.16 -11.14 -14.23
CA SER A 69 -14.14 -11.88 -13.43
C SER A 69 -14.01 -13.40 -13.51
N SER A 70 -13.64 -13.93 -14.68
CA SER A 70 -13.44 -15.38 -14.90
C SER A 70 -12.21 -15.95 -14.19
N GLU A 71 -11.32 -15.10 -13.68
CA GLU A 71 -10.10 -15.53 -13.01
C GLU A 71 -10.18 -15.50 -11.49
N TRP A 72 -11.19 -14.85 -10.92
CA TRP A 72 -11.39 -14.78 -9.47
C TRP A 72 -12.39 -15.85 -9.05
N VAL A 73 -12.02 -16.67 -8.08
CA VAL A 73 -12.80 -17.81 -7.59
C VAL A 73 -12.90 -17.79 -6.06
N ALA A 74 -13.77 -18.63 -5.50
CA ALA A 74 -13.96 -18.75 -4.05
C ALA A 74 -12.64 -18.90 -3.28
N LYS A 75 -11.71 -19.69 -3.83
CA LYS A 75 -10.38 -19.91 -3.25
C LYS A 75 -9.58 -18.62 -3.08
N ASP A 76 -9.68 -17.66 -4.00
CA ASP A 76 -8.98 -16.38 -3.87
C ASP A 76 -9.48 -15.60 -2.64
N LEU A 77 -10.79 -15.62 -2.38
CA LEU A 77 -11.39 -14.96 -1.20
C LEU A 77 -10.96 -15.65 0.09
N ASP A 78 -10.96 -16.98 0.11
CA ASP A 78 -10.51 -17.77 1.26
C ASP A 78 -9.03 -17.49 1.58
N GLU A 79 -8.17 -17.42 0.56
CA GLU A 79 -6.77 -17.03 0.72
C GLU A 79 -6.62 -15.60 1.26
N ILE A 80 -7.44 -14.65 0.80
CA ILE A 80 -7.45 -13.27 1.32
C ILE A 80 -7.80 -13.25 2.81
N LEU A 81 -8.78 -14.05 3.24
CA LEU A 81 -9.17 -14.12 4.64
C LEU A 81 -8.03 -14.70 5.49
N ILE A 82 -7.39 -15.78 5.03
CA ILE A 82 -6.25 -16.41 5.73
C ILE A 82 -5.06 -15.44 5.83
N GLN A 83 -4.70 -14.79 4.73
CA GLN A 83 -3.60 -13.81 4.70
C GLN A 83 -3.94 -12.56 5.51
N GLY A 84 -5.19 -12.11 5.51
CA GLY A 84 -5.66 -11.00 6.33
C GLY A 84 -5.58 -11.31 7.82
N ASP A 85 -5.96 -12.52 8.24
CA ASP A 85 -5.79 -12.99 9.62
C ASP A 85 -4.31 -13.03 10.04
N TYR A 86 -3.43 -13.48 9.14
CA TYR A 86 -1.98 -13.44 9.38
C TYR A 86 -1.47 -12.00 9.61
N VAL A 87 -1.88 -11.06 8.76
CA VAL A 87 -1.52 -9.63 8.89
C VAL A 87 -2.09 -9.03 10.18
N TYR A 88 -3.31 -9.41 10.59
CA TYR A 88 -3.90 -8.99 11.87
C TYR A 88 -3.05 -9.46 13.05
N ASN A 89 -2.70 -10.75 13.10
CA ASN A 89 -1.91 -11.31 14.19
C ASN A 89 -0.50 -10.70 14.24
N PHE A 90 0.13 -10.48 13.08
CA PHE A 90 1.41 -9.77 13.01
C PHE A 90 1.31 -8.36 13.62
N ALA A 91 0.27 -7.61 13.30
CA ALA A 91 0.04 -6.28 13.86
C ALA A 91 -0.16 -6.33 15.39
N ARG A 92 -0.94 -7.29 15.88
CA ARG A 92 -1.18 -7.49 17.32
C ARG A 92 0.11 -7.80 18.08
N GLU A 93 0.93 -8.71 17.56
CA GLU A 93 2.13 -9.20 18.22
C GLU A 93 3.30 -8.22 18.12
N THR A 94 3.51 -7.63 16.94
CA THR A 94 4.72 -6.85 16.64
C THR A 94 4.51 -5.35 16.82
N LEU A 95 3.32 -4.84 16.51
CA LEU A 95 3.01 -3.40 16.64
C LEU A 95 2.38 -3.05 17.99
N MET A 96 2.18 -4.04 18.87
CA MET A 96 1.57 -3.90 20.19
C MET A 96 0.21 -3.16 20.12
N SER A 97 -0.55 -3.37 19.05
CA SER A 97 -1.89 -2.79 18.95
C SER A 97 -2.81 -3.54 19.91
N TYR A 98 -3.13 -2.92 21.04
CA TYR A 98 -4.02 -3.52 22.04
C TYR A 98 -5.50 -3.43 21.67
N ARG A 99 -5.85 -2.72 20.60
CA ARG A 99 -7.23 -2.57 20.13
C ARG A 99 -7.72 -3.84 19.46
N SER A 100 -8.96 -4.22 19.76
CA SER A 100 -9.60 -5.38 19.12
C SER A 100 -9.76 -5.14 17.62
N PHE A 101 -10.15 -3.93 17.22
CA PHE A 101 -10.25 -3.53 15.81
C PHE A 101 -9.10 -2.60 15.46
N LEU A 102 -8.42 -2.91 14.36
CA LEU A 102 -7.28 -2.13 13.88
C LEU A 102 -7.75 -0.89 13.13
N GLU A 103 -7.06 0.21 13.34
CA GLU A 103 -7.11 1.38 12.47
C GLU A 103 -6.02 1.26 11.39
N PRO A 104 -6.08 2.03 10.28
CA PRO A 104 -5.10 1.91 9.20
C PRO A 104 -3.63 2.06 9.62
N GLN A 105 -3.33 2.88 10.62
CA GLN A 105 -1.98 3.04 11.16
C GLN A 105 -1.51 1.85 12.01
N ASP A 106 -2.45 1.01 12.46
CA ASP A 106 -2.15 -0.19 13.23
C ASP A 106 -1.81 -1.38 12.30
N VAL A 107 -2.03 -1.26 10.99
CA VAL A 107 -1.69 -2.29 10.00
C VAL A 107 -0.27 -2.03 9.46
N PRO A 108 0.58 -3.07 9.30
CA PRO A 108 1.96 -2.91 8.84
C PRO A 108 2.03 -2.17 7.50
N PRO A 109 2.83 -1.10 7.38
CA PRO A 109 2.91 -0.30 6.15
C PRO A 109 3.58 -1.07 5.00
N PHE A 110 4.37 -2.11 5.33
CA PHE A 110 5.06 -2.95 4.37
C PHE A 110 4.57 -4.40 4.50
N ILE A 111 4.14 -4.96 3.38
CA ILE A 111 3.68 -6.34 3.28
C ILE A 111 4.45 -7.02 2.15
N GLN A 112 5.09 -8.14 2.44
CA GLN A 112 5.71 -8.99 1.43
C GLN A 112 4.76 -10.15 1.11
N MET A 113 4.40 -10.29 -0.17
CA MET A 113 3.53 -11.34 -0.70
C MET A 113 4.12 -11.81 -2.04
N ASP A 114 4.18 -13.12 -2.25
CA ASP A 114 4.78 -13.74 -3.44
C ASP A 114 6.19 -13.19 -3.76
N LYS A 115 6.99 -13.01 -2.71
CA LYS A 115 8.36 -12.44 -2.76
C LYS A 115 8.44 -10.98 -3.26
N ILE A 116 7.32 -10.31 -3.45
CA ILE A 116 7.25 -8.90 -3.83
C ILE A 116 6.93 -8.06 -2.59
N PHE A 117 7.66 -6.96 -2.41
CA PHE A 117 7.41 -6.01 -1.33
C PHE A 117 6.40 -4.96 -1.80
N PHE A 118 5.31 -4.81 -1.05
CA PHE A 118 4.30 -3.80 -1.24
C PHE A 118 4.38 -2.77 -0.12
N ASN A 119 4.24 -1.51 -0.50
CA ASN A 119 3.94 -0.42 0.41
C ASN A 119 2.55 0.10 0.09
N TRP A 120 1.71 0.12 1.11
CA TRP A 120 0.38 0.69 1.02
C TRP A 120 0.27 1.88 1.97
N LYS A 121 -0.42 2.93 1.54
CA LYS A 121 -0.61 4.13 2.34
C LYS A 121 -1.90 4.84 2.02
N ILE A 122 -2.41 5.57 3.02
CA ILE A 122 -3.53 6.49 2.83
C ILE A 122 -3.02 7.73 2.07
N LYS A 123 -3.55 7.96 0.87
CA LYS A 123 -3.34 9.18 0.08
C LYS A 123 -4.21 10.32 0.64
N LYS A 124 -5.45 10.00 1.00
CA LYS A 124 -6.45 10.95 1.48
C LYS A 124 -7.57 10.24 2.22
N THR A 125 -8.18 10.90 3.19
CA THR A 125 -9.39 10.44 3.87
C THR A 125 -10.52 11.42 3.60
N TYR A 126 -11.71 10.90 3.30
CA TYR A 126 -12.96 11.64 3.27
C TYR A 126 -13.87 11.08 4.35
N SER A 127 -14.40 11.95 5.20
CA SER A 127 -15.26 11.53 6.31
C SER A 127 -16.66 12.08 6.11
N GLY A 128 -17.65 11.54 6.81
CA GLY A 128 -19.01 12.06 6.75
C GLY A 128 -19.99 11.13 7.44
N THR A 129 -21.27 11.38 7.23
CA THR A 129 -22.35 10.53 7.77
C THR A 129 -22.96 9.70 6.66
N ILE A 130 -23.41 8.49 6.99
CA ILE A 130 -24.08 7.57 6.06
C ILE A 130 -25.42 8.11 5.54
N ASN A 131 -26.02 9.05 6.29
CA ASN A 131 -27.26 9.75 5.99
C ASN A 131 -27.23 10.36 4.57
N GLU A 132 -28.25 10.05 3.77
CA GLU A 132 -28.33 10.54 2.39
C GLU A 132 -28.41 12.06 2.29
N ASN A 133 -29.03 12.70 3.28
CA ASN A 133 -29.22 14.15 3.33
C ASN A 133 -28.05 14.87 4.01
N PHE A 134 -26.98 14.16 4.38
CA PHE A 134 -25.82 14.78 5.02
C PHE A 134 -25.18 15.80 4.08
N SER A 135 -25.06 17.04 4.58
CA SER A 135 -24.30 18.12 3.98
C SER A 135 -23.23 18.56 4.98
N GLY A 136 -21.97 18.32 4.63
CA GLY A 136 -20.81 18.75 5.41
C GLY A 136 -19.92 19.73 4.66
N ASN A 137 -19.02 20.37 5.39
CA ASN A 137 -17.91 21.13 4.81
C ASN A 137 -16.66 20.26 4.75
N TYR A 138 -15.92 20.35 3.64
CA TYR A 138 -14.67 19.62 3.43
C TYR A 138 -13.73 19.70 4.66
N PRO A 139 -13.15 18.58 5.13
CA PRO A 139 -13.11 17.24 4.51
C PRO A 139 -14.33 16.35 4.79
N PHE A 140 -15.34 16.86 5.52
CA PHE A 140 -16.59 16.15 5.76
C PHE A 140 -17.53 16.33 4.58
N VAL A 141 -17.88 15.25 3.89
CA VAL A 141 -18.66 15.29 2.65
C VAL A 141 -19.74 14.22 2.65
N ASN A 142 -20.71 14.34 1.75
CA ASN A 142 -21.69 13.29 1.52
C ASN A 142 -21.03 12.03 0.94
N LEU A 143 -21.50 10.83 1.31
CA LEU A 143 -20.97 9.54 0.84
C LEU A 143 -20.80 9.49 -0.69
N LYS A 144 -21.78 9.98 -1.44
CA LYS A 144 -21.73 9.97 -2.91
C LYS A 144 -20.56 10.79 -3.45
N ILE A 145 -20.29 11.95 -2.83
CA ILE A 145 -19.18 12.83 -3.21
C ILE A 145 -17.86 12.20 -2.76
N ALA A 146 -17.78 11.63 -1.55
CA ALA A 146 -16.58 10.92 -1.10
C ALA A 146 -16.19 9.80 -2.06
N LEU A 147 -17.14 8.93 -2.42
CA LEU A 147 -16.90 7.83 -3.35
C LEU A 147 -16.52 8.33 -4.74
N ALA A 148 -17.22 9.34 -5.27
CA ALA A 148 -16.87 9.93 -6.57
C ALA A 148 -15.43 10.46 -6.56
N MET A 149 -15.03 11.20 -5.52
CA MET A 149 -13.68 11.74 -5.42
C MET A 149 -12.63 10.65 -5.17
N GLY A 150 -12.90 9.71 -4.26
CA GLY A 150 -11.95 8.67 -3.87
C GLY A 150 -11.70 7.61 -4.95
N LEU A 151 -12.73 7.32 -5.76
CA LEU A 151 -12.66 6.36 -6.86
C LEU A 151 -12.47 7.04 -8.23
N SER A 152 -12.30 8.37 -8.25
CA SER A 152 -11.89 9.10 -9.44
C SER A 152 -10.39 8.95 -9.67
N GLY A 153 -10.00 8.84 -10.93
CA GLY A 153 -8.60 8.69 -11.33
C GLY A 153 -8.52 8.40 -12.81
N ASN A 154 -7.32 8.54 -13.37
CA ASN A 154 -7.06 8.16 -14.74
C ASN A 154 -6.79 6.65 -14.79
N GLU A 155 -6.81 6.05 -15.98
CA GLU A 155 -6.54 4.60 -16.17
C GLU A 155 -5.17 4.14 -15.62
N ASN A 156 -4.25 5.09 -15.40
CA ASN A 156 -2.91 4.85 -14.86
C ASN A 156 -2.84 4.92 -13.32
N GLU A 157 -3.92 5.28 -12.62
CA GLU A 157 -3.96 5.34 -11.16
C GLU A 157 -4.89 4.26 -10.61
N ASN A 158 -4.39 3.48 -9.64
CA ASN A 158 -5.24 2.56 -8.90
C ASN A 158 -6.33 3.33 -8.14
N GLN A 159 -7.58 3.05 -8.47
CA GLN A 159 -8.75 3.64 -7.81
C GLN A 159 -9.17 2.73 -6.65
N PHE A 160 -8.37 2.72 -5.58
CA PHE A 160 -8.59 1.87 -4.41
C PHE A 160 -9.06 2.69 -3.22
N CYS A 161 -10.10 2.19 -2.55
CA CYS A 161 -10.61 2.76 -1.32
C CYS A 161 -10.87 1.67 -0.28
N ILE A 162 -10.71 2.02 0.99
CA ILE A 162 -11.25 1.26 2.12
C ILE A 162 -12.32 2.14 2.77
N PHE A 163 -13.54 1.63 2.82
CA PHE A 163 -14.65 2.23 3.53
C PHE A 163 -14.70 1.64 4.94
N LEU A 164 -14.60 2.50 5.95
CA LEU A 164 -14.78 2.18 7.35
C LEU A 164 -16.07 2.83 7.84
N CYS A 165 -16.91 2.05 8.50
CA CYS A 165 -18.06 2.56 9.25
C CYS A 165 -18.31 1.62 10.42
N LYS A 166 -18.38 2.19 11.64
CA LYS A 166 -18.30 1.43 12.88
C LYS A 166 -17.02 0.57 12.90
N GLU A 167 -17.17 -0.72 13.12
CA GLU A 167 -16.10 -1.72 13.21
C GLU A 167 -15.98 -2.53 11.89
N SER A 168 -16.66 -2.11 10.82
CA SER A 168 -16.67 -2.80 9.54
C SER A 168 -15.77 -2.09 8.53
N ALA A 169 -14.86 -2.86 7.92
CA ALA A 169 -14.06 -2.44 6.78
C ALA A 169 -14.51 -3.13 5.49
N ILE A 170 -14.60 -2.37 4.40
CA ILE A 170 -14.98 -2.85 3.07
C ILE A 170 -14.01 -2.27 2.04
N ALA A 171 -13.44 -3.12 1.19
CA ALA A 171 -12.57 -2.68 0.12
C ALA A 171 -13.37 -2.40 -1.16
N ILE A 172 -13.08 -1.29 -1.80
CA ILE A 172 -13.79 -0.83 -2.99
C ILE A 172 -12.76 -0.44 -4.05
N SER A 173 -12.98 -0.88 -5.28
CA SER A 173 -12.21 -0.41 -6.42
C SER A 173 -13.09 -0.09 -7.62
N SER A 174 -12.74 0.96 -8.35
CA SER A 174 -13.28 1.20 -9.68
C SER A 174 -12.45 0.46 -10.72
N GLN A 175 -13.10 -0.36 -11.54
CA GLN A 175 -12.51 -1.28 -12.51
C GLN A 175 -13.36 -1.26 -13.78
N ASN A 176 -12.78 -0.94 -14.94
CA ASN A 176 -13.39 -1.10 -16.26
C ASN A 176 -14.86 -0.66 -16.37
N GLY A 177 -15.22 0.47 -15.75
CA GLY A 177 -16.58 1.04 -15.80
C GLY A 177 -17.58 0.48 -14.79
N PHE A 178 -17.16 -0.34 -13.82
CA PHE A 178 -17.95 -0.78 -12.68
C PHE A 178 -17.14 -0.68 -11.37
N PHE A 179 -17.81 -0.88 -10.24
CA PHE A 179 -17.18 -0.94 -8.93
C PHE A 179 -17.13 -2.39 -8.45
N VAL A 180 -15.95 -2.83 -8.05
CA VAL A 180 -15.71 -4.08 -7.33
C VAL A 180 -15.76 -3.78 -5.84
N VAL A 181 -16.54 -4.56 -5.09
CA VAL A 181 -16.68 -4.43 -3.64
C VAL A 181 -16.35 -5.78 -3.02
N PHE A 182 -15.34 -5.80 -2.16
CA PHE A 182 -14.98 -6.96 -1.34
C PHE A 182 -15.41 -6.73 0.10
N ASP A 183 -16.11 -7.72 0.65
CA ASP A 183 -16.55 -7.73 2.04
C ASP A 183 -16.22 -9.10 2.67
N SER A 184 -15.40 -9.09 3.71
CA SER A 184 -14.91 -10.27 4.42
C SER A 184 -15.91 -10.84 5.44
N HIS A 185 -16.99 -10.14 5.73
CA HIS A 185 -18.02 -10.58 6.68
C HIS A 185 -18.96 -11.62 6.05
N ALA A 186 -19.85 -12.20 6.87
CA ALA A 186 -20.87 -13.12 6.41
C ALA A 186 -21.93 -12.38 5.57
N ARG A 187 -21.90 -12.62 4.24
CA ARG A 187 -22.79 -12.00 3.25
C ARG A 187 -23.50 -13.04 2.40
N ASN A 188 -24.71 -12.69 1.98
CA ASN A 188 -25.44 -13.44 0.95
C ASN A 188 -25.01 -13.02 -0.47
N ALA A 189 -25.65 -13.62 -1.47
CA ALA A 189 -25.35 -13.35 -2.87
C ALA A 189 -25.60 -11.90 -3.32
N ALA A 190 -26.45 -11.14 -2.60
CA ALA A 190 -26.67 -9.72 -2.86
C ALA A 190 -25.62 -8.82 -2.18
N GLY A 191 -24.71 -9.43 -1.42
CA GLY A 191 -23.72 -8.76 -0.58
C GLY A 191 -24.28 -8.22 0.73
N LEU A 192 -25.47 -8.64 1.17
CA LEU A 192 -26.09 -8.17 2.42
C LEU A 192 -25.77 -9.11 3.57
N SER A 193 -25.79 -8.59 4.80
CA SER A 193 -25.57 -9.36 6.04
C SER A 193 -26.45 -10.61 6.09
N SER A 194 -25.82 -11.76 6.31
CA SER A 194 -26.49 -13.06 6.39
C SER A 194 -25.76 -13.94 7.39
N PRO A 195 -26.43 -14.50 8.41
CA PRO A 195 -25.77 -15.37 9.40
C PRO A 195 -25.07 -16.58 8.78
N ASP A 196 -25.70 -17.20 7.77
CA ASP A 196 -25.16 -18.35 7.04
C ASP A 196 -24.38 -17.92 5.78
N GLY A 197 -23.96 -16.65 5.73
CA GLY A 197 -23.26 -16.07 4.59
C GLY A 197 -21.75 -16.35 4.61
N THR A 198 -21.09 -16.03 3.51
CA THR A 198 -19.63 -16.11 3.37
C THR A 198 -19.07 -14.77 2.91
N SER A 199 -17.75 -14.65 2.87
CA SER A 199 -17.11 -13.49 2.25
C SER A 199 -17.52 -13.37 0.78
N VAL A 200 -17.54 -12.15 0.24
CA VAL A 200 -18.07 -11.90 -1.10
C VAL A 200 -17.29 -10.84 -1.85
N ILE A 201 -17.19 -11.02 -3.17
CA ILE A 201 -16.93 -9.97 -4.15
C ILE A 201 -18.20 -9.76 -4.96
N ILE A 202 -18.70 -8.53 -4.94
CA ILE A 202 -19.85 -8.11 -5.76
C ILE A 202 -19.47 -6.97 -6.71
N GLN A 203 -20.30 -6.78 -7.72
CA GLN A 203 -20.20 -5.66 -8.65
C GLN A 203 -21.35 -4.66 -8.45
N LYS A 204 -21.04 -3.38 -8.60
CA LYS A 204 -22.02 -2.28 -8.72
C LYS A 204 -21.74 -1.51 -9.99
N LYS A 205 -22.75 -1.33 -10.84
CA LYS A 205 -22.57 -0.69 -12.15
C LYS A 205 -22.55 0.82 -12.04
N THR A 206 -23.26 1.36 -11.05
CA THR A 206 -23.41 2.80 -10.87
C THR A 206 -22.98 3.23 -9.48
N LEU A 207 -22.55 4.49 -9.37
CA LEU A 207 -22.20 5.10 -8.09
C LEU A 207 -23.41 5.10 -7.14
N GLN A 208 -24.63 5.22 -7.67
CA GLN A 208 -25.86 5.18 -6.88
C GLN A 208 -26.09 3.78 -6.29
N GLU A 209 -25.92 2.72 -7.07
CA GLU A 209 -25.99 1.34 -6.57
C GLU A 209 -24.96 1.07 -5.47
N LEU A 210 -23.74 1.59 -5.63
CA LEU A 210 -22.69 1.48 -4.62
C LEU A 210 -23.07 2.23 -3.33
N CYS A 211 -23.57 3.46 -3.43
CA CYS A 211 -24.03 4.23 -2.28
C CYS A 211 -25.15 3.49 -1.53
N LEU A 212 -26.18 3.06 -2.24
CA LEU A 212 -27.30 2.33 -1.66
C LEU A 212 -26.83 1.05 -0.97
N HIS A 213 -25.92 0.32 -1.60
CA HIS A 213 -25.36 -0.89 -1.02
C HIS A 213 -24.65 -0.62 0.31
N LEU A 214 -23.72 0.34 0.36
CA LEU A 214 -23.01 0.66 1.61
C LEU A 214 -23.96 1.15 2.71
N ARG A 215 -25.00 1.92 2.36
CA ARG A 215 -26.03 2.33 3.34
C ARG A 215 -26.80 1.14 3.90
N CYS A 216 -27.16 0.16 3.06
CA CYS A 216 -27.86 -1.04 3.50
C CYS A 216 -27.05 -1.91 4.47
N LEU A 217 -25.72 -1.79 4.47
CA LEU A 217 -24.85 -2.52 5.40
C LEU A 217 -24.78 -1.89 6.79
N VAL A 218 -25.15 -0.61 6.89
CA VAL A 218 -25.03 0.16 8.13
C VAL A 218 -26.37 0.16 8.86
N ASN A 219 -26.40 -0.51 10.01
CA ASN A 219 -27.54 -0.43 10.93
C ASN A 219 -27.50 0.91 11.67
N GLY A 220 -28.05 1.96 11.08
CA GLY A 220 -28.15 3.29 11.70
C GLY A 220 -28.24 4.43 10.67
N ILE A 221 -29.00 5.47 10.98
CA ILE A 221 -29.25 6.58 10.05
C ILE A 221 -28.14 7.64 10.07
N ASP A 222 -27.43 7.80 11.19
CA ASP A 222 -26.45 8.88 11.41
C ASP A 222 -25.05 8.38 11.77
N GLU A 223 -24.70 7.20 11.28
CA GLU A 223 -23.39 6.61 11.52
C GLU A 223 -22.29 7.32 10.72
N GLN A 224 -21.16 7.57 11.38
CA GLN A 224 -20.00 8.18 10.74
C GLN A 224 -19.25 7.14 9.91
N TYR A 225 -18.78 7.56 8.74
CA TYR A 225 -17.87 6.79 7.91
C TYR A 225 -16.55 7.53 7.69
N ASP A 226 -15.51 6.76 7.42
CA ASP A 226 -14.25 7.19 6.82
C ASP A 226 -14.00 6.42 5.53
N LEU A 227 -13.72 7.14 4.44
CA LEU A 227 -13.31 6.59 3.16
C LEU A 227 -11.84 6.92 2.93
N HIS A 228 -10.98 5.92 3.09
CA HIS A 228 -9.55 6.05 2.87
C HIS A 228 -9.20 5.72 1.42
N VAL A 229 -8.65 6.69 0.69
CA VAL A 229 -8.07 6.49 -0.64
C VAL A 229 -6.70 5.85 -0.47
N ILE A 230 -6.53 4.65 -1.00
CA ILE A 230 -5.34 3.84 -0.80
C ILE A 230 -4.42 3.93 -2.02
N LYS A 231 -3.13 4.14 -1.77
CA LYS A 231 -2.07 4.01 -2.77
C LYS A 231 -1.25 2.77 -2.45
N ILE A 232 -1.14 1.86 -3.42
CA ILE A 232 -0.26 0.69 -3.37
C ILE A 232 0.87 0.88 -4.39
N CYS A 233 2.08 0.53 -4.01
CA CYS A 233 3.25 0.51 -4.87
C CYS A 233 4.10 -0.73 -4.59
N THR A 234 4.68 -1.32 -5.63
CA THR A 234 5.79 -2.25 -5.44
C THR A 234 7.06 -1.49 -5.01
N MET A 235 7.89 -2.16 -4.22
CA MET A 235 9.19 -1.67 -3.81
C MET A 235 10.25 -2.74 -4.06
N SER A 236 11.45 -2.32 -4.44
CA SER A 236 12.60 -3.22 -4.39
C SER A 236 13.06 -3.39 -2.95
N GLU A 237 13.57 -4.58 -2.62
CA GLU A 237 14.17 -4.86 -1.33
C GLU A 237 15.27 -3.85 -0.98
N PHE A 238 16.07 -3.45 -1.99
CA PHE A 238 17.09 -2.41 -1.86
C PHE A 238 16.49 -1.07 -1.38
N LYS A 239 15.41 -0.60 -2.01
CA LYS A 239 14.75 0.66 -1.65
C LYS A 239 14.19 0.60 -0.22
N LEU A 240 13.65 -0.55 0.16
CA LEU A 240 13.10 -0.77 1.49
C LEU A 240 14.18 -0.72 2.58
N LYS A 241 15.34 -1.35 2.36
CA LYS A 241 16.49 -1.33 3.29
C LYS A 241 17.21 0.02 3.37
N TYR A 242 17.10 0.84 2.33
CA TYR A 242 17.82 2.12 2.21
C TYR A 242 16.98 3.32 2.69
N GLU A 243 15.69 3.37 2.37
CA GLU A 243 14.79 4.46 2.78
C GLU A 243 14.32 4.32 4.24
N HIS A 244 14.34 3.10 4.76
CA HIS A 244 13.92 2.79 6.12
C HIS A 244 15.00 1.94 6.81
N ARG A 245 15.39 2.32 8.04
CA ARG A 245 16.32 1.50 8.83
C ARG A 245 15.68 0.13 9.05
N VAL A 246 16.31 -0.94 8.57
CA VAL A 246 15.77 -2.31 8.57
C VAL A 246 15.22 -2.74 9.93
N ALA A 247 15.86 -2.33 11.03
CA ALA A 247 15.42 -2.63 12.40
C ALA A 247 14.13 -1.91 12.84
N ASP A 248 13.75 -0.83 12.16
CA ASP A 248 12.55 -0.02 12.44
C ASP A 248 11.41 -0.31 11.44
N VAL A 249 11.62 -1.22 10.47
CA VAL A 249 10.62 -1.55 9.45
C VAL A 249 9.79 -2.74 9.90
N ASN A 250 8.54 -2.49 10.23
CA ASN A 250 7.56 -3.55 10.48
C ASN A 250 7.08 -4.12 9.14
N ILE A 251 7.85 -5.08 8.61
CA ILE A 251 7.53 -5.81 7.38
C ILE A 251 6.75 -7.07 7.76
N CYS A 252 5.49 -7.15 7.34
CA CYS A 252 4.74 -8.38 7.45
C CYS A 252 5.06 -9.28 6.24
N THR A 253 5.82 -10.34 6.47
CA THR A 253 6.13 -11.33 5.42
C THR A 253 5.10 -12.44 5.46
N ILE A 254 4.21 -12.47 4.47
CA ILE A 254 3.16 -13.48 4.32
C ILE A 254 3.81 -14.74 3.70
N PRO A 255 3.80 -15.90 4.39
CA PRO A 255 4.34 -17.13 3.83
C PRO A 255 3.59 -17.59 2.58
N ASP A 256 4.30 -18.25 1.65
CA ASP A 256 3.73 -18.82 0.41
C ASP A 256 2.66 -19.90 0.70
N SER A 257 2.73 -20.54 1.89
CA SER A 257 1.71 -21.47 2.38
C SER A 257 1.31 -21.09 3.81
N ILE A 258 0.05 -20.67 3.99
CA ILE A 258 -0.55 -20.44 5.30
C ILE A 258 -1.70 -21.42 5.47
N CYS A 259 -1.57 -22.29 6.47
CA CYS A 259 -2.69 -23.08 6.95
C CYS A 259 -3.32 -22.37 8.15
N PRO A 260 -4.66 -22.30 8.27
CA PRO A 260 -5.31 -21.89 9.51
C PRO A 260 -4.80 -22.77 10.65
N LYS A 261 -4.31 -22.17 11.74
CA LYS A 261 -3.85 -22.94 12.91
C LYS A 261 -5.07 -23.60 13.57
N SER A 262 -5.37 -24.84 13.21
CA SER A 262 -6.30 -25.67 13.95
C SER A 262 -5.65 -26.10 15.28
N LYS A 263 -6.29 -25.77 16.40
CA LYS A 263 -6.08 -26.29 17.78
C LYS A 263 -4.82 -27.15 17.98
N GLU A 264 -3.72 -26.54 18.41
CA GLU A 264 -2.75 -27.23 19.26
C GLU A 264 -2.50 -26.40 20.51
N ALA A 265 -2.69 -27.06 21.65
CA ALA A 265 -2.57 -26.49 22.97
C ALA A 265 -1.16 -25.94 23.19
N LEU A 266 -1.10 -24.70 23.70
CA LEU A 266 0.10 -24.07 24.23
C LEU A 266 0.66 -24.94 25.36
N ASN A 267 1.63 -25.79 25.03
CA ASN A 267 2.58 -26.32 26.01
C ASN A 267 3.87 -25.51 25.84
N VAL A 268 3.93 -24.39 26.54
CA VAL A 268 5.13 -23.54 26.59
C VAL A 268 6.10 -24.19 27.56
N ASN A 269 7.07 -24.92 27.03
CA ASN A 269 8.38 -25.08 27.63
C ASN A 269 9.33 -25.69 26.60
N GLU A 270 10.01 -24.84 25.84
CA GLU A 270 11.34 -25.16 25.36
C GLU A 270 12.16 -23.88 25.20
N LYS A 271 13.24 -23.80 26.00
CA LYS A 271 14.27 -22.78 25.93
C LYS A 271 14.95 -22.87 24.57
N ILE A 272 15.00 -21.77 23.82
CA ILE A 272 15.86 -21.67 22.65
C ILE A 272 17.22 -21.16 23.10
N ASP A 273 18.20 -22.03 22.93
CA ASP A 273 19.62 -21.84 23.16
C ASP A 273 20.21 -20.94 22.06
N LEU A 274 20.87 -19.86 22.46
CA LEU A 274 21.49 -18.88 21.58
C LEU A 274 22.96 -19.25 21.36
N THR A 275 23.23 -20.21 20.48
CA THR A 275 24.59 -20.39 19.93
C THR A 275 24.60 -20.88 18.49
N SER A 276 25.40 -20.15 17.70
CA SER A 276 25.99 -20.46 16.39
C SER A 276 25.07 -20.64 15.17
N CYS A 277 25.16 -19.69 14.24
CA CYS A 277 25.48 -20.04 12.86
C CYS A 277 26.12 -18.84 12.15
N GLU A 278 27.45 -18.88 12.00
CA GLU A 278 28.14 -18.15 10.95
C GLU A 278 27.69 -18.74 9.61
N ASP A 279 27.23 -17.91 8.66
CA ASP A 279 27.49 -18.24 7.26
C ASP A 279 27.66 -16.96 6.43
N GLN A 280 28.90 -16.76 6.02
CA GLN A 280 29.35 -15.71 5.12
C GLN A 280 28.96 -16.10 3.69
N ARG A 281 28.09 -15.32 3.03
CA ARG A 281 28.09 -15.25 1.56
C ARG A 281 27.96 -13.81 1.10
N ALA A 282 29.11 -13.20 0.83
CA ALA A 282 29.23 -11.97 0.07
C ALA A 282 28.67 -12.20 -1.36
N VAL A 283 27.61 -11.47 -1.72
CA VAL A 283 27.09 -11.45 -3.08
C VAL A 283 28.02 -10.58 -3.94
N LYS A 284 28.65 -11.19 -4.94
CA LYS A 284 29.50 -10.50 -5.93
C LYS A 284 28.64 -9.72 -6.94
N LEU A 285 29.12 -8.53 -7.29
CA LEU A 285 28.48 -7.44 -8.03
C LEU A 285 28.40 -7.65 -9.57
N VAL A 286 28.15 -8.87 -10.06
CA VAL A 286 28.13 -9.16 -11.51
C VAL A 286 26.75 -9.09 -12.19
N ASP A 287 25.65 -8.86 -11.46
CA ASP A 287 24.30 -8.98 -12.04
C ASP A 287 23.53 -7.64 -12.17
N LEU A 288 24.20 -6.55 -12.51
CA LEU A 288 23.53 -5.30 -12.88
C LEU A 288 23.82 -4.93 -14.34
N PRO A 289 22.80 -4.86 -15.23
CA PRO A 289 23.02 -4.51 -16.63
C PRO A 289 23.03 -2.99 -16.76
N PHE A 290 24.21 -2.39 -16.77
CA PHE A 290 24.36 -1.00 -17.21
C PHE A 290 25.35 -0.93 -18.36
N LYS A 291 24.83 -0.50 -19.51
CA LYS A 291 25.59 -0.15 -20.71
C LYS A 291 26.69 0.85 -20.32
N SER A 292 27.94 0.42 -20.42
CA SER A 292 29.09 1.30 -20.45
C SER A 292 29.05 2.13 -21.74
N GLN A 293 28.86 3.44 -21.63
CA GLN A 293 29.41 4.34 -22.65
C GLN A 293 30.86 4.60 -22.27
N ASN A 294 31.76 4.11 -23.12
CA ASN A 294 33.19 4.36 -23.05
C ASN A 294 33.47 5.86 -23.11
N LEU A 295 34.04 6.39 -22.03
CA LEU A 295 34.90 7.56 -22.08
C LEU A 295 36.23 7.14 -21.47
N MET A 296 37.23 6.98 -22.32
CA MET A 296 38.62 6.93 -21.89
C MET A 296 38.96 8.28 -21.29
N ASP A 297 39.43 8.31 -20.04
CA ASP A 297 40.28 9.40 -19.56
C ASP A 297 41.24 8.90 -18.48
N ASN A 298 42.52 9.16 -18.75
CA ASN A 298 43.67 8.87 -17.93
C ASN A 298 43.68 9.78 -16.68
N ASP A 299 43.49 9.23 -15.49
CA ASP A 299 43.82 9.90 -14.22
C ASP A 299 44.17 8.86 -13.15
N THR A 300 45.39 8.33 -13.23
CA THR A 300 45.89 7.20 -12.44
C THR A 300 46.30 7.53 -11.00
N ASN A 301 45.72 8.54 -10.34
CA ASN A 301 46.08 8.83 -8.94
C ASN A 301 44.98 9.44 -8.07
N MET A 302 43.71 9.36 -8.48
CA MET A 302 42.59 9.81 -7.65
C MET A 302 42.12 8.69 -6.74
N LYS A 303 41.93 8.99 -5.45
CA LYS A 303 41.38 8.04 -4.49
C LYS A 303 39.96 7.64 -4.90
N THR A 304 39.65 6.36 -4.76
CA THR A 304 38.28 5.85 -4.90
C THR A 304 37.45 6.21 -3.66
N LEU A 305 36.13 6.15 -3.79
CA LEU A 305 35.21 6.30 -2.67
C LEU A 305 35.50 5.24 -1.61
N GLU A 306 35.72 3.98 -1.99
CA GLU A 306 36.04 2.94 -1.02
C GLU A 306 37.33 3.25 -0.24
N GLU A 307 38.37 3.78 -0.90
CA GLU A 307 39.60 4.25 -0.24
C GLU A 307 39.38 5.47 0.66
N ALA A 308 38.43 6.35 0.33
CA ALA A 308 38.08 7.49 1.17
C ALA A 308 37.26 7.09 2.42
N PHE A 309 36.49 6.00 2.34
CA PHE A 309 35.61 5.52 3.42
C PHE A 309 36.18 4.32 4.21
N ARG A 310 37.27 3.68 3.76
CA ARG A 310 37.97 2.63 4.52
C ARG A 310 38.58 3.20 5.81
N GLY A 311 38.01 2.82 6.95
CA GLY A 311 38.55 3.08 8.28
C GLY A 311 38.16 4.42 8.93
N SER A 312 37.26 5.20 8.33
CA SER A 312 36.81 6.47 8.91
C SER A 312 35.53 6.33 9.73
N SER A 313 35.70 6.09 11.03
CA SER A 313 34.68 6.31 12.07
C SER A 313 34.67 7.75 12.60
N GLN A 314 35.32 8.70 11.91
CA GLN A 314 35.45 10.09 12.34
C GLN A 314 35.05 11.11 11.26
N SER A 315 34.42 12.19 11.73
CA SER A 315 33.92 13.34 10.97
C SER A 315 35.01 14.34 10.57
N THR A 316 36.12 13.88 9.99
CA THR A 316 37.18 14.79 9.50
C THR A 316 36.88 15.28 8.08
N PRO A 317 37.12 16.57 7.76
CA PRO A 317 36.97 17.08 6.40
C PRO A 317 37.92 16.37 5.44
N TYR A 318 37.41 15.87 4.31
CA TYR A 318 38.22 15.25 3.27
C TYR A 318 39.07 16.30 2.54
N ALA A 319 40.40 16.10 2.52
CA ALA A 319 41.35 17.03 1.91
C ALA A 319 41.75 16.65 0.48
N SER A 320 41.46 15.43 0.03
CA SER A 320 41.84 14.92 -1.30
C SER A 320 40.66 14.97 -2.26
N ALA A 321 40.89 15.40 -3.51
CA ALA A 321 39.87 15.38 -4.56
C ALA A 321 39.49 13.95 -4.94
N ILE A 322 38.19 13.69 -5.13
CA ILE A 322 37.62 12.40 -5.50
C ILE A 322 36.77 12.62 -6.75
N LYS A 323 36.92 11.75 -7.76
CA LYS A 323 36.13 11.81 -9.00
C LYS A 323 34.93 10.91 -8.82
N VAL A 324 33.74 11.49 -8.94
CA VAL A 324 32.48 10.80 -8.73
C VAL A 324 31.47 11.20 -9.79
N ASN A 325 30.59 10.28 -10.12
CA ASN A 325 29.40 10.52 -10.90
C ASN A 325 28.25 10.93 -9.98
N VAL A 326 27.47 11.92 -10.37
CA VAL A 326 26.22 12.27 -9.69
C VAL A 326 25.13 11.32 -10.16
N CYS A 327 24.62 10.49 -9.26
CA CYS A 327 23.61 9.47 -9.58
C CYS A 327 22.18 9.92 -9.25
N GLY A 328 22.02 11.02 -8.52
CA GLY A 328 20.72 11.57 -8.19
C GLY A 328 20.81 12.82 -7.31
N VAL A 329 19.89 13.75 -7.53
CA VAL A 329 19.77 15.00 -6.78
C VAL A 329 18.38 15.07 -6.17
N GLY A 330 18.32 15.15 -4.85
CA GLY A 330 17.08 15.26 -4.10
C GLY A 330 16.45 16.66 -4.15
N PRO A 331 15.22 16.80 -3.64
CA PRO A 331 14.58 18.10 -3.51
C PRO A 331 15.35 19.00 -2.52
N VAL A 332 15.33 20.31 -2.75
CA VAL A 332 15.90 21.30 -1.82
C VAL A 332 14.96 21.44 -0.62
N ILE A 333 15.51 21.22 0.58
CA ILE A 333 14.81 21.32 1.85
C ILE A 333 15.30 22.57 2.57
N SER A 334 14.38 23.38 3.10
CA SER A 334 14.71 24.52 3.97
C SER A 334 14.66 24.10 5.44
N TYR A 335 15.67 24.47 6.22
CA TYR A 335 15.77 24.18 7.65
C TYR A 335 16.28 25.41 8.42
N LYS A 336 16.14 25.41 9.75
CA LYS A 336 16.82 26.38 10.62
C LYS A 336 18.02 25.71 11.28
N ASN A 337 19.19 26.33 11.23
CA ASN A 337 20.36 25.82 11.96
C ASN A 337 20.25 26.13 13.47
N ALA A 338 21.22 25.66 14.26
CA ALA A 338 21.26 25.92 15.71
C ALA A 338 21.31 27.42 16.07
N GLY A 339 21.76 28.28 15.16
CA GLY A 339 21.75 29.74 15.29
C GLY A 339 20.43 30.41 14.88
N GLY A 340 19.41 29.64 14.50
CA GLY A 340 18.10 30.15 14.08
C GLY A 340 18.03 30.67 12.63
N GLU A 341 19.15 30.63 11.89
CA GLU A 341 19.22 31.07 10.50
C GLU A 341 18.50 30.07 9.59
N LYS A 342 17.69 30.59 8.66
CA LYS A 342 17.11 29.77 7.58
C LYS A 342 18.21 29.40 6.59
N ARG A 343 18.44 28.10 6.41
CA ARG A 343 19.37 27.54 5.43
C ARG A 343 18.65 26.53 4.52
N GLN A 344 19.30 26.18 3.43
CA GLN A 344 18.82 25.16 2.50
C GLN A 344 19.82 24.02 2.44
N SER A 345 19.33 22.81 2.21
CA SER A 345 20.16 21.66 1.87
C SER A 345 19.49 20.79 0.82
N THR A 346 20.28 20.01 0.11
CA THR A 346 19.78 18.92 -0.73
C THR A 346 20.67 17.70 -0.56
N VAL A 347 20.07 16.52 -0.74
CA VAL A 347 20.79 15.25 -0.73
C VAL A 347 21.27 14.95 -2.14
N ILE A 348 22.53 14.52 -2.28
CA ILE A 348 23.12 14.12 -3.56
C ILE A 348 23.66 12.70 -3.42
N GLY A 349 23.39 11.86 -4.42
CA GLY A 349 24.02 10.56 -4.57
C GLY A 349 25.27 10.68 -5.43
N PHE A 350 26.41 10.22 -4.92
CA PHE A 350 27.68 10.14 -5.63
C PHE A 350 28.06 8.68 -5.82
N ALA A 351 28.63 8.30 -6.96
CA ALA A 351 29.19 6.96 -7.14
C ALA A 351 30.46 6.99 -7.99
N ASP A 352 31.31 6.00 -7.77
CA ASP A 352 32.40 5.64 -8.68
C ASP A 352 32.32 4.15 -9.02
N ASN A 353 33.40 3.58 -9.56
CA ASN A 353 33.47 2.17 -9.89
C ASN A 353 33.58 1.24 -8.66
N THR A 354 33.75 1.77 -7.45
CA THR A 354 33.93 1.01 -6.20
C THR A 354 32.69 1.02 -5.32
N MET A 355 32.01 2.16 -5.17
CA MET A 355 30.82 2.27 -4.33
C MET A 355 29.95 3.47 -4.68
N ALA A 356 28.75 3.52 -4.08
CA ALA A 356 27.89 4.69 -4.07
C ALA A 356 27.74 5.23 -2.64
N VAL A 357 27.73 6.54 -2.50
CA VAL A 357 27.64 7.25 -1.22
C VAL A 357 26.63 8.38 -1.27
N LYS A 358 26.07 8.70 -0.11
CA LYS A 358 25.14 9.82 0.08
C LYS A 358 25.89 11.02 0.64
N GLY A 359 25.80 12.15 -0.05
CA GLY A 359 26.25 13.45 0.45
C GLY A 359 25.08 14.38 0.74
N VAL A 360 25.32 15.38 1.60
CA VAL A 360 24.40 16.50 1.82
C VAL A 360 25.10 17.78 1.38
N LEU A 361 24.51 18.46 0.40
CA LEU A 361 24.96 19.77 -0.05
C LEU A 361 24.19 20.85 0.71
N TYR A 362 24.90 21.65 1.49
CA TYR A 362 24.34 22.76 2.27
C TYR A 362 24.41 24.12 1.55
N ASP A 363 25.07 24.18 0.39
CA ASP A 363 25.22 25.37 -0.43
C ASP A 363 24.42 25.21 -1.73
N SER A 364 23.19 25.73 -1.76
CA SER A 364 22.29 25.60 -2.90
C SER A 364 22.77 26.37 -4.14
N ALA A 365 23.69 27.33 -4.00
CA ALA A 365 24.27 28.03 -5.15
C ALA A 365 25.13 27.09 -6.01
N LYS A 366 25.72 26.04 -5.42
CA LYS A 366 26.55 25.06 -6.14
C LYS A 366 25.75 23.95 -6.82
N LEU A 367 24.43 23.96 -6.69
CA LEU A 367 23.57 22.93 -7.28
C LEU A 367 23.63 22.90 -8.81
N HIS A 368 23.91 24.05 -9.45
CA HIS A 368 24.05 24.13 -10.90
C HIS A 368 25.28 23.38 -11.43
N LEU A 369 26.26 23.06 -10.58
CA LEU A 369 27.46 22.29 -10.93
C LEU A 369 27.21 20.76 -10.92
N MET A 370 26.02 20.33 -10.50
CA MET A 370 25.66 18.92 -10.24
C MET A 370 24.57 18.40 -11.20
N LYS A 371 24.22 19.19 -12.21
CA LYS A 371 23.34 18.84 -13.33
C LYS A 371 24.18 18.74 -14.59
#